data_AF-A0A258R8X1-F1
#
_entry.id   AF-A0A258R8X1-F1
#
_cell.length_a   1.000
_cell.length_b   1.000
_cell.length_c   1.000
_cell.angle_alpha   90.00
_cell.angle_beta   90.00
_cell.angle_gamma   90.00
#
_symmetry.space_group_name_H-M   'P 1'
#
loop_
_entity.id
_entity.type
_entity.pdbx_description
1 polymer ?
#
loop_
_entity_poly.entity_id
_entity_poly.type
_entity_poly.pdbx_seq_one_letter_code
_entity_poly.pdbx_strand_id
1 'polypeptide(L)'
;MAEFEMRMAIEHLAQLDGVNIVEAWGETSFFYNPGNRFARGTYLATVKDRDGAGDRGSWLDRAGVWRLNLGVCPQTFADLFGERPARPPKGNVIEGPWDFTELDTLTPHPVYGWMGWIAIL
;
A
#
# COMPACT_ATOMS: atom_id res chain seq x y z
N MET A 1 18.32 -9.16 -3.92
CA MET A 1 17.21 -10.04 -3.49
C MET A 1 15.93 -9.21 -3.42
N ALA A 2 15.84 -8.24 -2.51
CA ALA A 2 14.70 -7.32 -2.41
C ALA A 2 14.24 -6.65 -3.72
N GLU A 3 15.17 -6.09 -4.52
CA GLU A 3 14.79 -5.48 -5.82
C GLU A 3 14.15 -6.50 -6.78
N PHE A 4 14.64 -7.74 -6.75
CA PHE A 4 14.10 -8.83 -7.57
C PHE A 4 12.70 -9.24 -7.07
N GLU A 5 12.50 -9.35 -5.76
CA GLU A 5 11.20 -9.68 -5.15
C GLU A 5 10.16 -8.59 -5.42
N MET A 6 10.55 -7.32 -5.27
CA MET A 6 9.71 -6.18 -5.61
C MET A 6 9.29 -6.20 -7.09
N ARG A 7 10.23 -6.49 -8.00
CA ARG A 7 9.92 -6.64 -9.44
C ARG A 7 8.94 -7.77 -9.70
N MET A 8 9.12 -8.94 -9.06
CA MET A 8 8.17 -10.04 -9.19
C MET A 8 6.77 -9.67 -8.70
N ALA A 9 6.67 -8.92 -7.59
CA ALA A 9 5.38 -8.44 -7.09
C ALA A 9 4.70 -7.49 -8.08
N ILE A 10 5.46 -6.55 -8.65
CA ILE A 10 4.98 -5.63 -9.69
C ILE A 10 4.51 -6.40 -10.93
N GLU A 11 5.31 -7.35 -11.40
CA GLU A 11 4.98 -8.19 -12.56
C GLU A 11 3.72 -9.02 -12.30
N HIS A 12 3.57 -9.61 -11.12
CA HIS A 12 2.39 -10.39 -10.77
C HIS A 12 1.11 -9.54 -10.79
N LEU A 13 1.15 -8.34 -10.21
CA LEU A 13 0.02 -7.40 -10.21
C LEU A 13 -0.29 -6.87 -11.62
N ALA A 14 0.74 -6.69 -12.45
CA ALA A 14 0.60 -6.23 -13.84
C ALA A 14 -0.11 -7.24 -14.74
N GLN A 15 -0.10 -8.54 -14.40
CA GLN A 15 -0.77 -9.59 -15.16
C GLN A 15 -2.26 -9.74 -14.81
N LEU A 16 -2.78 -9.02 -13.82
CA LEU A 16 -4.18 -9.08 -13.45
C LEU A 16 -5.06 -8.43 -14.52
N ASP A 17 -6.12 -9.12 -14.93
CA ASP A 17 -7.04 -8.61 -15.95
C ASP A 17 -7.71 -7.30 -15.50
N GLY A 18 -7.82 -6.36 -16.43
CA GLY A 18 -8.39 -5.04 -16.16
C GLY A 18 -7.55 -4.13 -15.27
N VAL A 19 -6.28 -4.41 -15.01
CA VAL A 19 -5.38 -3.53 -14.22
C VAL A 19 -4.59 -2.59 -15.12
N ASN A 20 -4.62 -1.30 -14.77
CA ASN A 20 -3.80 -0.24 -15.35
C ASN A 20 -2.68 0.15 -14.38
N ILE A 21 -1.47 0.40 -14.91
CA ILE A 21 -0.29 0.77 -14.12
C ILE A 21 0.04 2.25 -14.35
N VAL A 22 0.34 2.96 -13.27
CA VAL A 22 0.84 4.33 -13.32
C VAL A 22 2.03 4.47 -12.39
N GLU A 23 3.13 5.00 -12.91
CA GLU A 23 4.29 5.37 -12.11
C GLU A 23 4.23 6.87 -11.82
N ALA A 24 4.21 7.24 -10.54
CA ALA A 24 4.22 8.63 -10.12
C ALA A 24 4.81 8.74 -8.72
N TRP A 25 5.52 9.84 -8.45
CA TRP A 25 6.02 10.18 -7.11
C TRP A 25 6.89 9.11 -6.43
N GLY A 26 7.55 8.25 -7.23
CA GLY A 26 8.39 7.16 -6.71
C GLY A 26 7.61 5.92 -6.29
N GLU A 27 6.37 5.76 -6.76
CA GLU A 27 5.51 4.62 -6.47
C GLU A 27 4.96 4.03 -7.77
N THR A 28 4.85 2.70 -7.84
CA THR A 28 4.09 2.00 -8.88
C THR A 28 2.68 1.78 -8.37
N SER A 29 1.70 2.44 -8.99
CA SER A 29 0.29 2.37 -8.61
C SER A 29 -0.50 1.51 -9.59
N PHE A 30 -1.34 0.63 -9.06
CA PHE A 30 -2.19 -0.28 -9.81
C PHE A 30 -3.65 0.13 -9.64
N PHE A 31 -4.37 0.28 -10.75
CA PHE A 31 -5.77 0.66 -10.78
C PHE A 31 -6.60 -0.41 -11.47
N TYR A 32 -7.67 -0.88 -10.83
CA TYR A 32 -8.63 -1.77 -11.46
C TYR A 32 -9.64 -0.96 -12.30
N ASN A 33 -9.72 -1.26 -13.59
CA ASN A 33 -10.53 -0.57 -14.60
C ASN A 33 -11.00 -1.51 -15.73
N PRO A 34 -11.78 -2.56 -15.43
CA PRO A 34 -12.24 -3.50 -16.44
C PRO A 34 -13.08 -2.76 -17.51
N GLY A 35 -12.75 -2.98 -18.77
CA GLY A 35 -13.41 -2.32 -19.90
C GLY A 35 -13.15 -0.82 -20.02
N ASN A 36 -12.15 -0.27 -19.31
CA ASN A 36 -11.71 1.12 -19.41
C ASN A 36 -12.82 2.17 -19.24
N ARG A 37 -13.75 1.93 -18.30
CA ARG A 37 -14.93 2.78 -18.09
C ARG A 37 -14.59 4.13 -17.44
N PHE A 38 -13.51 4.19 -16.67
CA PHE A 38 -13.00 5.41 -16.04
C PHE A 38 -11.66 5.82 -16.64
N ALA A 39 -11.26 7.08 -16.46
CA ALA A 39 -9.96 7.56 -16.96
C ALA A 39 -8.76 6.81 -16.37
N ARG A 40 -8.87 6.32 -15.12
CA ARG A 40 -7.82 5.53 -14.45
C ARG A 40 -8.33 4.24 -13.81
N GLY A 41 -9.58 4.22 -13.34
CA GLY A 41 -10.12 3.11 -12.54
C GLY A 41 -10.12 3.44 -11.05
N THR A 42 -10.22 2.39 -10.23
CA THR A 42 -10.15 2.48 -8.76
C THR A 42 -8.81 1.95 -8.28
N TYR A 43 -8.19 2.60 -7.30
CA TYR A 43 -6.96 2.11 -6.69
C TYR A 43 -7.12 0.67 -6.19
N LEU A 44 -6.17 -0.18 -6.56
CA LEU A 44 -6.09 -1.57 -6.13
C LEU A 44 -4.89 -1.76 -5.19
N ALA A 45 -3.70 -1.40 -5.65
CA ALA A 45 -2.45 -1.62 -4.94
C ALA A 45 -1.43 -0.51 -5.23
N THR A 46 -0.43 -0.36 -4.36
CA THR A 46 0.79 0.39 -4.69
C THR A 46 2.03 -0.35 -4.19
N VAL A 47 3.14 -0.18 -4.90
CA VAL A 47 4.47 -0.68 -4.51
C VAL A 47 5.43 0.51 -4.46
N LYS A 48 6.19 0.64 -3.37
CA LYS A 48 7.17 1.72 -3.19
C LYS A 48 8.37 1.27 -2.34
N ASP A 49 9.52 1.87 -2.57
CA ASP A 49 10.81 1.51 -1.96
C ASP A 49 11.51 2.71 -1.27
N ARG A 50 10.76 3.77 -1.00
CA ARG A 50 11.26 5.03 -0.43
C ARG A 50 10.17 5.79 0.29
N ASP A 51 10.57 6.62 1.24
CA ASP A 51 9.62 7.44 1.98
C ASP A 51 9.07 8.59 1.12
N GLY A 52 7.77 8.86 1.29
CA GLY A 52 7.13 10.05 0.71
C GLY A 52 7.08 11.20 1.71
N ALA A 53 6.98 12.45 1.24
CA ALA A 53 6.93 13.62 2.12
C ALA A 53 5.80 13.57 3.19
N GLY A 54 4.73 12.83 2.94
CA GLY A 54 3.62 12.61 3.88
C GLY A 54 3.45 11.17 4.37
N ASP A 55 4.38 10.28 4.04
CA ASP A 55 4.31 8.85 4.32
C ASP A 55 5.72 8.29 4.56
N ARG A 56 6.15 8.40 5.82
CA ARG A 56 7.48 7.99 6.31
C ARG A 56 7.41 6.97 7.45
N GLY A 57 6.19 6.52 7.77
CA GLY A 57 5.93 5.68 8.94
C GLY A 57 6.60 4.32 8.87
N SER A 58 6.87 3.83 7.65
CA SER A 58 7.50 2.53 7.43
C SER A 58 9.02 2.56 7.34
N TRP A 59 9.63 3.76 7.35
CA TRP A 59 11.07 3.95 7.23
C TRP A 59 11.66 3.17 6.05
N LEU A 60 11.16 3.46 4.84
CA LEU A 60 11.53 2.75 3.62
C LEU A 60 12.89 3.17 3.06
N ASP A 61 13.43 4.31 3.49
CA ASP A 61 14.76 4.81 3.08
C ASP A 61 15.91 4.01 3.75
N ARG A 62 15.80 2.68 3.76
CA ARG A 62 16.82 1.73 4.23
C ARG A 62 16.99 0.60 3.22
N ALA A 63 18.21 0.07 3.15
CA ALA A 63 18.59 -0.86 2.09
C ALA A 63 17.74 -2.13 2.08
N GLY A 64 17.15 -2.43 0.92
CA GLY A 64 16.45 -3.69 0.68
C GLY A 64 15.03 -3.78 1.25
N VAL A 65 14.42 -2.67 1.64
CA VAL A 65 13.04 -2.64 2.12
C VAL A 65 12.15 -1.94 1.10
N TRP A 66 10.99 -2.53 0.85
CA TRP A 66 9.94 -1.96 0.02
C TRP A 66 8.61 -2.19 0.73
N ARG A 67 7.50 -1.68 0.20
CA ARG A 67 6.18 -1.87 0.79
C ARG A 67 5.16 -2.13 -0.29
N LEU A 68 4.40 -3.20 -0.12
CA LEU A 68 3.17 -3.44 -0.86
C LEU A 68 2.01 -2.88 -0.05
N ASN A 69 1.18 -2.06 -0.68
CA ASN A 69 -0.06 -1.55 -0.14
C ASN A 69 -1.24 -2.10 -0.92
N LEU A 70 -2.32 -2.47 -0.22
CA LEU A 70 -3.53 -3.02 -0.83
C LEU A 70 -4.78 -2.37 -0.22
N GLY A 71 -5.71 -1.95 -1.06
CA GLY A 71 -7.05 -1.54 -0.61
C GLY A 71 -7.92 -2.77 -0.39
N VAL A 72 -8.50 -2.93 0.80
CA VAL A 72 -9.37 -4.08 1.10
C VAL A 72 -10.79 -3.65 1.48
N CYS A 73 -11.73 -4.59 1.42
CA CYS A 73 -13.10 -4.32 1.84
C CYS A 73 -13.17 -4.10 3.37
N PRO A 74 -14.21 -3.42 3.88
CA PRO A 74 -14.36 -3.18 5.32
C PRO A 74 -14.32 -4.45 6.16
N GLN A 75 -14.91 -5.56 5.68
CA GLN A 75 -14.93 -6.83 6.40
C GLN A 75 -13.51 -7.40 6.55
N THR A 76 -12.74 -7.49 5.46
CA THR A 76 -11.35 -7.98 5.50
C THR A 76 -10.48 -7.14 6.42
N PHE A 77 -10.64 -5.81 6.43
CA PHE A 77 -9.91 -4.96 7.36
C PHE A 77 -10.30 -5.27 8.82
N ALA A 78 -11.59 -5.41 9.09
CA ALA A 78 -12.11 -5.70 10.44
C ALA A 78 -11.64 -7.07 10.96
N ASP A 79 -11.61 -8.08 10.09
CA ASP A 79 -11.15 -9.42 10.45
C ASP A 79 -9.65 -9.45 10.82
N LEU A 80 -8.84 -8.58 10.19
CA LEU A 80 -7.40 -8.49 10.43
C LEU A 80 -7.05 -7.61 11.63
N PHE A 81 -7.72 -6.47 11.79
CA PHE A 81 -7.27 -5.38 12.67
C PHE A 81 -8.37 -4.80 13.57
N GLY A 82 -9.62 -5.23 13.42
CA GLY A 82 -10.77 -4.63 14.10
C GLY A 82 -11.24 -3.32 13.45
N GLU A 83 -11.81 -2.43 14.25
CA GLU A 83 -12.34 -1.17 13.73
C GLU A 83 -11.25 -0.31 13.07
N ARG A 84 -11.63 0.40 12.00
CA ARG A 84 -10.71 1.31 11.32
C ARG A 84 -10.30 2.44 12.27
N PRO A 85 -9.01 2.76 12.37
CA PRO A 85 -8.54 3.86 13.20
C PRO A 85 -9.04 5.21 12.65
N ALA A 86 -8.99 6.24 13.50
CA ALA A 86 -9.28 7.60 13.07
C ALA A 86 -8.26 8.09 12.04
N ARG A 87 -8.68 9.01 11.16
CA ARG A 87 -7.77 9.68 10.22
C ARG A 87 -6.72 10.48 10.99
N PRO A 88 -5.42 10.26 10.76
CA PRO A 88 -4.38 11.02 11.44
C PRO A 88 -4.26 12.43 10.86
N PRO A 89 -3.71 13.40 11.61
CA PRO A 89 -3.32 14.68 11.06
C PRO A 89 -2.36 14.52 9.87
N LYS A 90 -2.35 15.49 8.95
CA LYS A 90 -1.47 15.45 7.77
C LYS A 90 0.00 15.25 8.20
N GLY A 91 0.67 14.29 7.57
CA GLY A 91 2.08 13.97 7.84
C GLY A 91 2.30 13.07 9.06
N ASN A 92 1.24 12.57 9.69
CA ASN A 92 1.32 11.61 10.80
C ASN A 92 0.80 10.24 10.36
N VAL A 93 1.03 9.25 11.23
CA VAL A 93 0.50 7.89 11.09
C VAL A 93 -0.75 7.70 11.96
N ILE A 94 -1.59 6.73 11.61
CA ILE A 94 -2.70 6.27 12.45
C ILE A 94 -2.20 5.84 13.83
N GLU A 95 -3.01 6.04 14.85
CA GLU A 95 -2.74 5.54 16.20
C GLU A 95 -3.15 4.07 16.32
N GLY A 96 -2.37 3.28 17.06
CA GLY A 96 -2.64 1.87 17.33
C GLY A 96 -1.41 1.12 17.81
N PRO A 97 -1.51 -0.20 18.04
CA PRO A 97 -0.43 -1.02 18.59
C PRO A 97 0.58 -1.50 17.53
N TRP A 98 0.54 -0.98 16.30
CA TRP A 98 1.32 -1.50 15.17
C TRP A 98 2.69 -0.82 15.07
N ASP A 99 3.74 -1.62 14.89
CA ASP A 99 5.05 -1.16 14.42
C ASP A 99 5.06 -1.19 12.88
N PHE A 100 4.97 -0.02 12.25
CA PHE A 100 4.97 0.09 10.79
C PHE A 100 6.33 -0.18 10.13
N THR A 101 7.38 -0.39 10.93
CA THR A 101 8.74 -0.69 10.47
C THR A 101 9.08 -2.18 10.56
N GLU A 102 8.17 -3.01 11.08
CA GLU A 102 8.35 -4.45 11.20
C GLU A 102 8.27 -5.13 9.82
N LEU A 103 9.25 -5.98 9.52
CA LEU A 103 9.34 -6.71 8.24
C LEU A 103 8.43 -7.94 8.25
N ASP A 104 7.92 -8.35 7.10
CA ASP A 104 7.11 -9.56 6.93
C ASP A 104 5.84 -9.61 7.82
N THR A 105 5.43 -8.47 8.36
CA THR A 105 4.25 -8.33 9.24
C THR A 105 3.19 -7.49 8.54
N LEU A 106 1.99 -8.06 8.42
CA LEU A 106 0.86 -7.34 7.86
C LEU A 106 0.33 -6.33 8.89
N THR A 107 0.28 -5.05 8.50
CA THR A 107 -0.29 -3.97 9.31
C THR A 107 -1.37 -3.23 8.53
N PRO A 108 -2.20 -2.39 9.17
CA PRO A 108 -2.85 -1.32 8.44
C PRO A 108 -1.80 -0.43 7.79
N HIS A 109 -2.17 0.24 6.70
CA HIS A 109 -1.30 1.24 6.10
C HIS A 109 -1.07 2.40 7.08
N PRO A 110 0.17 2.89 7.31
CA PRO A 110 0.47 3.90 8.31
C PRO A 110 -0.34 5.20 8.14
N VAL A 111 -0.52 5.69 6.92
CA VAL A 111 -1.29 6.91 6.64
C VAL A 111 -2.76 6.64 6.27
N TYR A 112 -3.05 5.55 5.53
CA TYR A 112 -4.36 5.28 4.92
C TYR A 112 -5.13 4.11 5.56
N GLY A 113 -4.69 3.58 6.70
CA GLY A 113 -5.43 2.52 7.41
C GLY A 113 -6.86 2.90 7.77
N TRP A 114 -7.12 4.19 8.06
CA TRP A 114 -8.46 4.72 8.28
C TRP A 114 -9.40 4.61 7.05
N MET A 115 -8.84 4.47 5.84
CA MET A 115 -9.58 4.21 4.60
C MET A 115 -9.73 2.72 4.28
N GLY A 116 -9.15 1.82 5.08
CA GLY A 116 -9.15 0.38 4.83
C GLY A 116 -7.99 -0.12 3.96
N TRP A 117 -6.86 0.59 3.97
CA TRP A 117 -5.63 0.12 3.32
C TRP A 117 -4.77 -0.69 4.29
N ILE A 118 -4.14 -1.73 3.77
CA ILE A 118 -3.20 -2.59 4.49
C ILE A 118 -1.81 -2.47 3.85
N ALA A 119 -0.79 -2.85 4.60
CA ALA A 119 0.60 -2.79 4.17
C ALA A 119 1.40 -3.99 4.69
N ILE A 120 2.41 -4.39 3.92
CA ILE A 120 3.47 -5.32 4.32
C ILE A 120 4.80 -4.82 3.74
N LEU A 121 5.88 -4.96 4.50
CA LEU A 121 7.25 -4.65 4.10
C LEU A 121 7.99 -5.88 3.58
#